data_AF-F0WUD9-F1
#
_entry.id   AF-F0WUD9-F1
#
_cell.length_a   1.000
_cell.length_b   1.000
_cell.length_c   1.000
_cell.angle_alpha   90.00
_cell.angle_beta   90.00
_cell.angle_gamma   90.00
#
_symmetry.space_group_name_H-M   'P 1'
#
loop_
_entity.id
_entity.type
_entity.pdbx_description
1 polymer ?
#
loop_
_entity_poly.entity_id
_entity_poly.type
_entity_poly.pdbx_seq_one_letter_code
_entity_poly.pdbx_strand_id
1 'polypeptide(L)'
;MKDVIFLIVAGTGLILTTLIILFAAGYFQAEDKSITTTDQEVELWKQRRMEKLRRRKKHRRKEEVQDAFEEEEEKDQAANQQDQNDEEQVEETPELRLRNMKRETKRREREELHQQEMARREEVRRREDMKEEAYRKRRAYKAKIEEEFESKEELKKREFEKQKNEVDSWNSLYSTNRITPAEQAQKSKESVDAVEEFVKLRRIVHVNQISVAFDCSPVEVLSYIAKLRKTNAIIPFTEQQDTFIYLSVTEIDQLGSLIADHGRLSTASILKARGDWLKDGATDAEVNPAQTDS
;
A
#
# COMPACT_ATOMS: atom_id res chain seq x y z
N MET A 1 -21.74 -31.93 4.02
CA MET A 1 -21.73 -30.44 4.05
C MET A 1 -21.25 -29.91 5.39
N LYS A 2 -21.79 -30.37 6.53
CA LYS A 2 -21.36 -29.92 7.87
C LYS A 2 -19.86 -30.17 8.12
N ASP A 3 -19.32 -31.31 7.71
CA ASP A 3 -17.89 -31.63 7.90
C ASP A 3 -16.95 -30.74 7.08
N VAL A 4 -17.38 -30.31 5.90
CA VAL A 4 -16.63 -29.38 5.05
C VAL A 4 -16.59 -27.98 5.68
N ILE A 5 -17.71 -27.56 6.29
CA ILE A 5 -17.78 -26.28 7.00
C ILE A 5 -16.87 -26.31 8.24
N PHE A 6 -16.87 -27.40 9.02
CA PHE A 6 -15.97 -27.55 10.16
C PHE A 6 -14.50 -27.55 9.75
N LEU A 7 -14.15 -28.16 8.61
CA LEU A 7 -12.78 -28.18 8.11
C LEU A 7 -12.30 -26.79 7.65
N ILE A 8 -13.18 -26.00 7.04
CA ILE A 8 -12.86 -24.61 6.68
C ILE A 8 -12.68 -23.74 7.94
N VAL A 9 -13.59 -23.85 8.91
CA VAL A 9 -13.49 -23.09 10.17
C VAL A 9 -12.21 -23.46 10.94
N ALA A 10 -11.90 -24.75 11.06
CA ALA A 10 -10.66 -25.21 11.69
C ALA A 10 -9.41 -24.76 10.94
N GLY A 11 -9.43 -24.82 9.59
CA GLY A 11 -8.31 -24.36 8.75
C GLY A 11 -8.04 -22.88 8.89
N THR A 12 -9.09 -22.05 8.86
CA THR A 12 -8.94 -20.59 9.03
C THR A 12 -8.42 -20.21 10.41
N GLY A 13 -8.88 -20.88 11.47
CA GLY A 13 -8.38 -20.67 12.83
C GLY A 13 -6.90 -21.02 12.97
N LEU A 14 -6.45 -22.11 12.36
CA LEU A 14 -5.05 -22.53 12.40
C LEU A 14 -4.16 -21.52 11.66
N ILE A 15 -4.57 -21.05 10.49
CA ILE A 15 -3.83 -20.01 9.74
C ILE A 15 -3.73 -18.72 10.55
N LEU A 16 -4.83 -18.27 11.16
CA LEU A 16 -4.83 -17.03 11.95
C LEU A 16 -3.90 -17.11 13.16
N THR A 17 -3.93 -18.23 13.89
CA THR A 17 -3.04 -18.44 15.05
C THR A 17 -1.57 -18.51 14.64
N THR A 18 -1.26 -19.16 13.51
CA THR A 18 0.13 -19.16 12.99
C THR A 18 0.62 -17.77 12.59
N LEU A 19 -0.23 -16.94 11.98
CA LEU A 19 0.12 -15.55 11.65
C LEU A 19 0.35 -14.70 12.90
N ILE A 20 -0.44 -14.87 13.96
CA ILE A 20 -0.25 -14.17 15.23
C ILE A 20 1.06 -14.58 15.89
N ILE A 21 1.40 -15.88 15.88
CA ILE A 21 2.67 -16.38 16.42
C ILE A 21 3.85 -15.84 15.61
N LEU A 22 3.77 -15.82 14.28
CA LEU A 22 4.81 -15.25 13.42
C LEU A 22 4.96 -13.73 13.63
N PHE A 23 3.87 -13.02 13.86
CA PHE A 23 3.88 -11.59 14.19
C PHE A 23 4.52 -11.34 15.56
N ALA A 24 4.14 -12.11 16.58
CA ALA A 24 4.69 -12.02 17.94
C ALA A 24 6.17 -12.45 18.02
N ALA A 25 6.58 -13.41 17.18
CA ALA A 25 7.97 -13.84 17.03
C ALA A 25 8.84 -12.83 16.25
N GLY A 26 8.27 -11.68 15.84
CA GLY A 26 9.02 -10.63 15.15
C GLY A 26 9.33 -10.94 13.69
N TYR A 27 8.73 -11.98 13.09
CA TYR A 27 8.95 -12.35 11.69
C TYR A 27 8.40 -11.27 10.72
N PHE A 28 7.45 -10.46 11.19
CA PHE A 28 6.89 -9.29 10.50
C PHE A 28 7.34 -7.95 11.09
N GLN A 29 8.39 -7.91 11.92
CA GLN A 29 9.17 -6.68 12.06
C GLN A 29 9.92 -6.47 10.74
N ALA A 30 9.17 -6.08 9.70
CA ALA A 30 9.72 -5.30 8.62
C ALA A 30 10.50 -4.17 9.29
N GLU A 31 11.76 -4.04 8.90
CA GLU A 31 12.56 -2.89 9.23
C GLU A 31 11.80 -1.64 8.73
N ASP A 32 10.95 -1.07 9.59
CA ASP A 32 10.67 0.35 9.57
C ASP A 32 11.98 1.04 9.95
N LYS A 33 12.92 1.04 8.99
CA LYS A 33 13.89 2.11 8.82
C LYS A 33 13.07 3.33 8.46
N SER A 34 12.39 3.87 9.47
CA SER A 34 11.91 5.23 9.47
C SER A 34 13.07 6.08 8.98
N ILE A 35 12.82 6.70 7.85
CA ILE A 35 13.65 7.67 7.15
C ILE A 35 13.90 8.82 8.12
N THR A 36 14.91 8.64 8.97
CA THR A 36 15.59 9.68 9.75
C THR A 36 17.08 9.38 9.79
N THR A 37 17.62 8.73 8.75
CA THR A 37 19.05 8.85 8.43
C THR A 37 19.23 10.20 7.76
N THR A 38 19.28 11.22 8.62
CA THR A 38 20.14 12.40 8.50
C THR A 38 20.41 12.86 7.07
N ASP A 39 19.63 13.84 6.60
CA ASP A 39 19.99 14.70 5.44
C ASP A 39 21.44 15.19 5.52
N GLN A 40 21.97 15.34 6.74
CA GLN A 40 23.38 15.65 7.03
C GLN A 40 24.39 14.61 6.51
N GLU A 41 24.10 13.30 6.56
CA GLU A 41 25.03 12.27 6.06
C GLU A 41 25.04 12.22 4.53
N VAL A 42 23.90 12.45 3.89
CA VAL A 42 23.79 12.53 2.43
C VAL A 42 24.51 13.78 1.91
N GLU A 43 24.42 14.91 2.61
CA GLU A 43 25.20 16.12 2.30
C GLU A 43 26.70 15.92 2.51
N LEU A 44 27.12 15.30 3.61
CA LEU A 44 28.53 14.98 3.88
C LEU A 44 29.11 14.03 2.81
N TRP A 45 28.31 13.07 2.33
CA TRP A 45 28.72 12.17 1.26
C TRP A 45 28.84 12.90 -0.09
N LYS A 46 27.90 13.80 -0.41
CA LYS A 46 28.00 14.68 -1.60
C LYS A 46 29.21 15.61 -1.52
N GLN A 47 29.50 16.20 -0.35
CA GLN A 47 30.67 17.06 -0.14
C GLN A 47 31.99 16.28 -0.30
N ARG A 48 32.12 15.10 0.31
CA ARG A 48 33.31 14.24 0.17
C ARG A 48 33.53 13.78 -1.28
N ARG A 49 32.45 13.51 -2.02
CA ARG A 49 32.51 13.13 -3.44
C ARG A 49 32.95 14.30 -4.32
N MET A 50 32.45 15.51 -4.05
CA MET A 50 32.83 16.73 -4.76
C MET A 50 34.28 17.13 -4.49
N GLU A 51 34.78 16.93 -3.26
CA GLU A 51 36.17 17.21 -2.91
C GLU A 51 37.15 16.25 -3.62
N LYS A 52 36.81 14.96 -3.71
CA LYS A 52 37.61 13.98 -4.50
C LYS A 52 37.69 14.35 -5.99
N LEU A 53 36.60 14.85 -6.57
CA LEU A 53 36.58 15.31 -7.96
C LEU A 53 37.43 16.58 -8.16
N ARG A 54 37.40 17.51 -7.21
CA ARG A 54 38.26 18.71 -7.23
C ARG A 54 39.74 18.37 -7.12
N ARG A 55 40.12 17.43 -6.25
CA ARG A 55 41.51 16.95 -6.12
C ARG A 55 42.01 16.27 -7.41
N ARG A 56 41.16 15.46 -8.06
CA ARG A 56 41.48 14.84 -9.37
C ARG A 56 41.66 15.88 -10.47
N LYS A 57 40.81 16.90 -10.55
CA LYS A 57 40.93 17.96 -11.55
C LYS A 57 42.19 18.81 -11.35
N LYS A 58 42.62 19.02 -10.10
CA LYS A 58 43.85 19.76 -9.79
C LYS A 58 45.12 18.96 -10.13
N HIS A 59 45.11 17.64 -9.91
CA HIS A 59 46.22 16.77 -10.32
C HIS A 59 46.37 16.70 -11.84
N ARG A 60 45.27 16.55 -12.58
CA ARG A 60 45.33 16.47 -14.05
C ARG A 60 45.87 17.75 -14.70
N ARG A 61 45.49 18.91 -14.17
CA ARG A 61 46.07 20.20 -14.60
C ARG A 61 47.54 20.36 -14.27
N LYS A 62 48.07 19.62 -13.29
CA LYS A 62 49.48 19.70 -12.92
C LYS A 62 50.33 18.79 -13.81
N GLU A 63 49.81 17.61 -14.17
CA GLU A 63 50.39 16.73 -15.20
C GLU A 63 50.38 17.41 -16.59
N GLU A 64 49.25 17.98 -17.02
CA GLU A 64 49.14 18.66 -18.33
C GLU A 64 50.12 19.87 -18.47
N VAL A 65 50.52 20.49 -17.36
CA VAL A 65 51.51 21.60 -17.36
C VAL A 65 52.95 21.09 -17.27
N GLN A 66 53.17 19.90 -16.71
CA GLN A 66 54.50 19.28 -16.64
C GLN A 66 54.88 18.65 -17.98
N ASP A 67 53.95 17.95 -18.64
CA ASP A 67 54.15 17.41 -19.99
C ASP A 67 54.40 18.52 -21.02
N ALA A 68 53.72 19.66 -20.90
CA ALA A 68 53.92 20.80 -21.80
C ALA A 68 55.30 21.47 -21.63
N PHE A 69 55.95 21.33 -20.46
CA PHE A 69 57.28 21.87 -20.21
C PHE A 69 58.39 20.93 -20.70
N GLU A 70 58.17 19.61 -20.63
CA GLU A 70 59.09 18.60 -21.18
C GLU A 70 59.08 18.58 -22.72
N GLU A 71 57.94 18.86 -23.37
CA GLU A 71 57.84 18.92 -24.84
C GLU A 71 58.48 20.18 -25.45
N GLU A 72 58.70 21.24 -24.65
CA GLU A 72 59.37 22.48 -25.08
C GLU A 72 60.91 22.37 -24.97
N GLU A 73 61.44 21.62 -23.99
CA GLU A 73 62.90 21.37 -23.86
C GLU A 73 63.45 20.40 -24.93
N GLU A 74 62.63 19.48 -25.46
CA GLU A 74 63.08 18.50 -26.47
C GLU A 74 63.17 19.09 -27.89
N LYS A 75 62.49 20.21 -28.17
CA LYS A 75 62.52 20.89 -29.47
C LYS A 75 63.74 21.78 -29.69
N ASP A 76 64.34 22.31 -28.62
CA ASP A 76 65.49 23.22 -28.73
C ASP A 76 66.84 22.49 -28.89
N GLN A 77 66.94 21.19 -28.61
CA GLN A 77 68.18 20.42 -28.77
C GLN A 77 68.38 19.79 -30.16
N ALA A 78 67.34 19.74 -31.01
CA ALA A 78 67.41 19.08 -32.32
C ALA A 78 67.78 20.01 -33.50
N ALA A 79 67.93 21.32 -33.28
CA ALA A 79 68.09 22.32 -34.34
C ALA A 79 69.54 22.63 -34.76
N ASN A 80 70.56 21.95 -34.22
CA ASN A 80 71.96 22.34 -34.46
C ASN A 80 72.86 21.16 -34.85
N GLN A 81 72.71 20.64 -36.07
CA GLN A 81 73.77 19.97 -36.86
C GLN A 81 73.23 19.45 -38.21
N GLN A 82 73.39 20.23 -39.28
CA GLN A 82 73.67 19.77 -40.66
C GLN A 82 73.69 20.96 -41.62
N ASP A 83 74.85 21.28 -42.22
CA ASP A 83 75.08 21.10 -43.66
C ASP A 83 76.42 21.73 -44.09
N GLN A 84 77.41 20.88 -44.38
CA GLN A 84 78.46 21.17 -45.37
C GLN A 84 78.76 19.84 -46.08
N ASN A 85 78.39 19.77 -47.34
CA ASN A 85 78.61 18.62 -48.23
C ASN A 85 79.43 19.13 -49.41
N ASP A 86 80.74 18.88 -49.38
CA ASP A 86 81.61 19.04 -50.54
C ASP A 86 81.61 17.75 -51.35
N GLU A 87 81.25 17.90 -52.62
CA GLU A 87 81.39 16.88 -53.66
C GLU A 87 82.85 16.76 -54.07
N GLU A 88 83.47 15.60 -53.84
CA GLU A 88 84.61 15.20 -54.65
C GLU A 88 84.60 13.70 -54.92
N GLN A 89 84.85 13.41 -56.18
CA GLN A 89 84.87 12.12 -56.86
C GLN A 89 86.10 11.30 -56.42
N VAL A 90 86.08 9.97 -56.64
CA VAL A 90 87.23 9.04 -56.84
C VAL A 90 87.31 7.82 -55.88
N GLU A 91 87.45 6.66 -56.52
CA GLU A 91 87.94 5.33 -56.11
C GLU A 91 87.27 4.51 -54.98
N GLU A 92 86.76 3.33 -55.38
CA GLU A 92 86.29 2.24 -54.51
C GLU A 92 87.40 1.67 -53.62
N THR A 93 87.60 2.30 -52.46
CA THR A 93 88.35 1.72 -51.33
C THR A 93 87.40 0.96 -50.39
N PRO A 94 87.87 -0.04 -49.62
CA PRO A 94 87.06 -0.81 -48.66
C PRO A 94 86.34 0.04 -47.60
N GLU A 95 86.75 1.29 -47.40
CA GLU A 95 86.10 2.27 -46.53
C GLU A 95 84.76 2.78 -47.10
N LEU A 96 84.62 2.88 -48.42
CA LEU A 96 83.36 3.26 -49.08
C LEU A 96 82.29 2.16 -48.97
N ARG A 97 82.69 0.88 -48.96
CA ARG A 97 81.77 -0.24 -48.70
C ARG A 97 81.22 -0.18 -47.27
N LEU A 98 82.05 0.14 -46.28
CA LEU A 98 81.61 0.32 -44.89
C LEU A 98 80.67 1.54 -44.74
N ARG A 99 80.94 2.63 -45.47
CA ARG A 99 80.10 3.85 -45.48
C ARG A 99 78.75 3.60 -46.17
N ASN A 100 78.72 2.82 -47.25
CA ASN A 100 77.48 2.44 -47.94
C ASN A 100 76.64 1.47 -47.09
N MET A 101 77.27 0.50 -46.41
CA MET A 101 76.58 -0.37 -45.44
C MET A 101 75.98 0.44 -44.29
N LYS A 102 76.71 1.43 -43.73
CA LYS A 102 76.17 2.33 -42.69
C LYS A 102 75.04 3.23 -43.18
N ARG A 103 75.07 3.69 -44.44
CA ARG A 103 73.96 4.44 -45.04
C ARG A 103 72.74 3.56 -45.24
N GLU A 104 72.93 2.30 -45.62
CA GLU A 104 71.83 1.37 -45.81
C GLU A 104 71.21 0.90 -44.49
N THR A 105 72.00 0.66 -43.44
CA THR A 105 71.46 0.39 -42.10
C THR A 105 70.72 1.60 -41.55
N LYS A 106 71.24 2.82 -41.71
CA LYS A 106 70.54 4.05 -41.30
C LYS A 106 69.25 4.29 -42.08
N ARG A 107 69.17 3.87 -43.34
CA ARG A 107 67.94 3.91 -44.13
C ARG A 107 66.91 2.89 -43.63
N ARG A 108 67.34 1.66 -43.33
CA ARG A 108 66.46 0.63 -42.73
C ARG A 108 65.96 1.03 -41.35
N GLU A 109 66.82 1.58 -40.49
CA GLU A 109 66.43 2.10 -39.17
C GLU A 109 65.39 3.24 -39.27
N ARG A 110 65.55 4.13 -40.26
CA ARG A 110 64.56 5.20 -40.52
C ARG A 110 63.22 4.64 -41.03
N GLU A 111 63.26 3.65 -41.90
CA GLU A 111 62.05 2.98 -42.42
C GLU A 111 61.33 2.17 -41.32
N GLU A 112 62.08 1.49 -40.44
CA GLU A 112 61.55 0.78 -39.27
C GLU A 112 60.94 1.73 -38.23
N LEU A 113 61.60 2.86 -37.93
CA LEU A 113 61.04 3.88 -37.04
C LEU A 113 59.74 4.48 -37.60
N HIS A 114 59.69 4.75 -38.91
CA HIS A 114 58.48 5.26 -39.55
C HIS A 114 57.34 4.23 -39.52
N GLN A 115 57.63 2.96 -39.75
CA GLN A 115 56.63 1.89 -39.63
C GLN A 115 56.13 1.71 -38.19
N GLN A 116 57.01 1.78 -37.19
CA GLN A 116 56.63 1.71 -35.78
C GLN A 116 55.77 2.91 -35.37
N GLU A 117 56.09 4.11 -35.85
CA GLU A 117 55.28 5.30 -35.57
C GLU A 117 53.88 5.19 -36.21
N MET A 118 53.79 4.71 -37.45
CA MET A 118 52.51 4.49 -38.12
C MET A 118 51.67 3.41 -37.42
N ALA A 119 52.29 2.30 -37.01
CA ALA A 119 51.63 1.25 -36.23
C ALA A 119 51.13 1.77 -34.88
N ARG A 120 51.93 2.61 -34.18
CA ARG A 120 51.52 3.23 -32.92
C ARG A 120 50.33 4.17 -33.11
N ARG A 121 50.31 4.97 -34.18
CA ARG A 121 49.18 5.86 -34.49
C ARG A 121 47.91 5.07 -34.83
N GLU A 122 48.03 3.97 -35.57
CA GLU A 122 46.91 3.09 -35.90
C GLU A 122 46.37 2.37 -34.65
N GLU A 123 47.24 1.90 -33.75
CA GLU A 123 46.83 1.30 -32.48
C GLU A 123 46.10 2.29 -31.57
N VAL A 124 46.58 3.53 -31.48
CA VAL A 124 45.90 4.59 -30.70
C VAL A 124 44.53 4.86 -31.29
N ARG A 125 44.43 5.03 -32.61
CA ARG A 125 43.15 5.25 -33.30
C ARG A 125 42.18 4.10 -33.07
N ARG A 126 42.64 2.85 -33.20
CA ARG A 126 41.81 1.67 -32.94
C ARG A 126 41.31 1.60 -31.48
N ARG A 127 42.14 2.01 -30.52
CA ARG A 127 41.74 2.08 -29.09
C ARG A 127 40.73 3.19 -28.84
N GLU A 128 40.84 4.32 -29.53
CA GLU A 128 39.88 5.42 -29.45
C GLU A 128 38.54 5.04 -30.06
N ASP A 129 38.54 4.44 -31.26
CA ASP A 129 37.34 3.95 -31.94
C ASP A 129 36.59 2.92 -31.08
N MET A 130 37.31 1.96 -30.48
CA MET A 130 36.70 0.98 -29.55
C MET A 130 36.10 1.65 -28.31
N LYS A 131 36.72 2.69 -27.77
CA LYS A 131 36.19 3.44 -26.62
C LYS A 131 34.96 4.25 -27.00
N GLU A 132 34.97 4.88 -28.18
CA GLU A 132 33.83 5.65 -28.68
C GLU A 132 32.63 4.72 -28.96
N GLU A 133 32.85 3.57 -29.59
CA GLU A 133 31.80 2.58 -29.79
C GLU A 133 31.21 2.07 -28.48
N ALA A 134 32.07 1.78 -27.48
CA ALA A 134 31.63 1.37 -26.16
C ALA A 134 30.81 2.48 -25.46
N TYR A 135 31.22 3.74 -25.62
CA TYR A 135 30.49 4.88 -25.08
C TYR A 135 29.13 5.06 -25.75
N ARG A 136 29.06 4.95 -27.09
CA ARG A 136 27.81 5.00 -27.86
C ARG A 136 26.86 3.87 -27.47
N LYS A 137 27.34 2.64 -27.36
CA LYS A 137 26.54 1.48 -26.91
C LYS A 137 26.02 1.69 -25.49
N ARG A 138 26.85 2.19 -24.58
CA ARG A 138 26.44 2.48 -23.19
C ARG A 138 25.41 3.62 -23.11
N ARG A 139 25.52 4.64 -23.95
CA ARG A 139 24.54 5.74 -24.03
C ARG A 139 23.20 5.25 -24.58
N ALA A 140 23.22 4.44 -25.64
CA ALA A 140 22.03 3.85 -26.23
C ALA A 140 21.32 2.91 -25.24
N TYR A 141 22.07 2.09 -24.50
CA TYR A 141 21.51 1.20 -23.48
C TYR A 141 20.87 1.99 -22.32
N LYS A 142 21.52 3.05 -21.86
CA LYS A 142 20.94 3.93 -20.83
C LYS A 142 19.68 4.64 -21.29
N ALA A 143 19.66 5.13 -22.53
CA ALA A 143 18.47 5.76 -23.10
C ALA A 143 17.28 4.79 -23.16
N LYS A 144 17.51 3.53 -23.55
CA LYS A 144 16.46 2.50 -23.56
C LYS A 144 15.93 2.17 -22.17
N ILE A 145 16.82 2.09 -21.17
CA ILE A 145 16.38 1.85 -19.78
C ILE A 145 15.55 3.02 -19.25
N GLU A 146 15.96 4.26 -19.53
CA GLU A 146 15.22 5.44 -19.09
C GLU A 146 13.84 5.49 -19.74
N GLU A 147 13.75 5.24 -21.05
CA GLU A 147 12.47 5.19 -21.78
C GLU A 147 11.55 4.07 -21.26
N GLU A 148 12.09 2.88 -20.97
CA GLU A 148 11.33 1.80 -20.35
C GLU A 148 10.87 2.14 -18.91
N PHE A 149 11.67 2.89 -18.17
CA PHE A 149 11.34 3.31 -16.81
C PHE A 149 10.24 4.38 -16.81
N GLU A 150 10.38 5.42 -17.64
CA GLU A 150 9.37 6.46 -17.83
C GLU A 150 8.04 5.87 -18.31
N SER A 151 8.06 4.96 -19.29
CA SER A 151 6.86 4.28 -19.77
C SER A 151 6.16 3.46 -18.68
N LYS A 152 6.93 2.76 -17.83
CA LYS A 152 6.38 2.00 -16.69
C LYS A 152 5.80 2.91 -15.61
N GLU A 153 6.42 4.07 -15.34
CA GLU A 153 5.88 5.04 -14.38
C GLU A 153 4.59 5.68 -14.88
N GLU A 154 4.49 6.03 -16.17
CA GLU A 154 3.26 6.57 -16.75
C GLU A 154 2.11 5.56 -16.71
N LEU A 155 2.38 4.28 -17.00
CA LEU A 155 1.38 3.22 -16.89
C LEU A 155 0.88 3.06 -15.45
N LYS A 156 1.78 3.05 -14.46
CA LYS A 156 1.41 2.96 -13.04
C LYS A 156 0.58 4.16 -12.58
N LYS A 157 0.90 5.37 -13.02
CA LYS A 157 0.11 6.57 -12.71
C LYS A 157 -1.31 6.47 -13.28
N ARG A 158 -1.45 6.02 -14.53
CA ARG A 158 -2.76 5.81 -15.16
C ARG A 158 -3.57 4.71 -14.48
N GLU A 159 -2.93 3.63 -14.04
CA GLU A 159 -3.60 2.57 -13.28
C GLU A 159 -4.07 3.05 -11.91
N PHE A 160 -3.25 3.83 -11.21
CA PHE A 160 -3.63 4.40 -9.92
C PHE A 160 -4.81 5.38 -10.03
N GLU A 161 -4.82 6.23 -11.06
CA GLU A 161 -5.95 7.13 -11.33
C GLU A 161 -7.24 6.38 -11.65
N LYS A 162 -7.15 5.29 -12.41
CA LYS A 162 -8.31 4.41 -12.68
C LYS A 162 -8.83 3.75 -11.41
N GLN A 163 -7.95 3.17 -10.60
CA GLN A 163 -8.33 2.56 -9.33
C GLN A 163 -8.95 3.58 -8.38
N LYS A 164 -8.42 4.80 -8.33
CA LYS A 164 -9.02 5.88 -7.53
C LYS A 164 -10.43 6.22 -7.99
N ASN A 165 -10.63 6.39 -9.30
CA ASN A 165 -11.95 6.69 -9.86
C ASN A 165 -12.94 5.53 -9.63
N GLU A 166 -12.48 4.29 -9.73
CA GLU A 166 -13.29 3.12 -9.40
C GLU A 166 -13.68 3.13 -7.92
N VAL A 167 -12.71 3.32 -7.01
CA VAL A 167 -12.98 3.41 -5.56
C VAL A 167 -13.97 4.54 -5.25
N ASP A 168 -13.83 5.70 -5.87
CA ASP A 168 -14.75 6.83 -5.69
C ASP A 168 -16.15 6.51 -6.22
N SER A 169 -16.26 5.79 -7.36
CA SER A 169 -17.54 5.33 -7.90
C SER A 169 -18.23 4.31 -6.99
N TRP A 170 -17.47 3.34 -6.46
CA TRP A 170 -17.97 2.37 -5.47
C TRP A 170 -18.40 3.08 -4.19
N ASN A 171 -17.58 4.00 -3.68
CA ASN A 171 -17.92 4.79 -2.48
C ASN A 171 -19.15 5.66 -2.68
N SER A 172 -19.37 6.19 -3.88
CA SER A 172 -20.57 6.96 -4.23
C SER A 172 -21.81 6.06 -4.20
N LEU A 173 -21.75 4.86 -4.80
CA LEU A 173 -22.86 3.90 -4.77
C LEU A 173 -23.17 3.43 -3.33
N TYR A 174 -22.15 3.21 -2.50
CA TYR A 174 -22.34 2.89 -1.07
C TYR A 174 -22.88 4.07 -0.26
N SER A 175 -22.43 5.30 -0.55
CA SER A 175 -22.87 6.50 0.16
C SER A 175 -24.28 6.94 -0.21
N THR A 176 -24.77 6.60 -1.40
CA THR A 176 -26.14 6.94 -1.83
C THR A 176 -27.20 6.17 -1.01
N ASN A 177 -26.84 5.07 -0.35
CA ASN A 177 -27.72 4.37 0.61
C ASN A 177 -27.63 4.90 2.05
N ARG A 178 -26.85 5.96 2.33
CA ARG A 178 -26.91 6.66 3.63
C ARG A 178 -28.13 7.58 3.62
N ILE A 179 -29.28 6.99 3.93
CA ILE A 179 -30.49 7.68 4.38
C ILE A 179 -30.07 8.78 5.35
N THR A 180 -30.54 10.01 5.12
CA THR A 180 -30.19 11.13 5.99
C THR A 180 -30.56 10.82 7.45
N PRO A 181 -29.78 11.29 8.45
CA PRO A 181 -30.05 10.96 9.85
C PRO A 181 -31.45 11.39 10.32
N ALA A 182 -32.05 12.41 9.68
CA ALA A 182 -33.42 12.84 9.95
C ALA A 182 -34.46 11.81 9.45
N GLU A 183 -34.26 11.28 8.26
CA GLU A 183 -35.17 10.30 7.65
C GLU A 183 -35.00 8.91 8.29
N GLN A 184 -33.79 8.56 8.73
CA GLN A 184 -33.54 7.36 9.53
C GLN A 184 -34.22 7.45 10.91
N ALA A 185 -34.21 8.63 11.55
CA ALA A 185 -34.89 8.83 12.82
C ALA A 185 -36.41 8.67 12.69
N GLN A 186 -37.02 9.21 11.63
CA GLN A 186 -38.45 9.08 11.38
C GLN A 186 -38.86 7.63 11.09
N LYS A 187 -38.17 6.95 10.16
CA LYS A 187 -38.41 5.52 9.89
C LYS A 187 -38.23 4.68 11.15
N SER A 188 -37.22 4.99 11.98
CA SER A 188 -37.01 4.27 13.25
C SER A 188 -38.13 4.46 14.27
N LYS A 189 -38.87 5.57 14.23
CA LYS A 189 -40.04 5.79 15.11
C LYS A 189 -41.23 4.98 14.60
N GLU A 190 -41.53 5.10 13.30
CA GLU A 190 -42.60 4.34 12.65
C GLU A 190 -42.42 2.82 12.83
N SER A 191 -41.18 2.32 12.73
CA SER A 191 -40.86 0.91 13.00
C SER A 191 -41.02 0.52 14.47
N VAL A 192 -40.74 1.42 15.43
CA VAL A 192 -40.94 1.13 16.87
C VAL A 192 -42.43 1.03 17.18
N ASP A 193 -43.24 1.94 16.65
CA ASP A 193 -44.68 1.96 16.85
C ASP A 193 -45.33 0.70 16.25
N ALA A 194 -44.89 0.28 15.06
CA ALA A 194 -45.37 -0.95 14.43
C ALA A 194 -44.99 -2.22 15.23
N VAL A 195 -43.79 -2.25 15.82
CA VAL A 195 -43.38 -3.34 16.72
C VAL A 195 -44.23 -3.34 17.99
N GLU A 196 -44.58 -2.18 18.53
CA GLU A 196 -45.46 -2.08 19.70
C GLU A 196 -46.85 -2.66 19.42
N GLU A 197 -47.46 -2.31 18.29
CA GLU A 197 -48.75 -2.87 17.86
C GLU A 197 -48.69 -4.39 17.67
N PHE A 198 -47.62 -4.89 17.05
CA PHE A 198 -47.42 -6.32 16.85
C PHE A 198 -47.30 -7.07 18.19
N VAL A 199 -46.60 -6.49 19.16
CA VAL A 199 -46.43 -7.06 20.50
C VAL A 199 -47.74 -7.01 21.29
N LYS A 200 -48.55 -5.95 21.15
CA LYS A 200 -49.90 -5.86 21.73
C LYS A 200 -50.83 -6.97 21.21
N LEU A 201 -50.79 -7.25 19.91
CA LEU A 201 -51.63 -8.27 19.28
C LEU A 201 -51.29 -9.69 19.72
N ARG A 202 -50.01 -10.06 19.73
CA ARG A 202 -49.57 -11.43 20.05
C ARG A 202 -49.37 -11.68 21.54
N ARG A 203 -49.22 -10.61 22.34
CA ARG A 203 -49.02 -10.56 23.80
C ARG A 203 -47.84 -11.34 24.37
N ILE A 204 -47.40 -12.45 23.76
CA ILE A 204 -46.14 -13.16 24.02
C ILE A 204 -45.41 -13.22 22.68
N VAL A 205 -44.18 -12.69 22.64
CA VAL A 205 -43.43 -12.59 21.38
C VAL A 205 -41.96 -12.94 21.59
N HIS A 206 -41.43 -13.72 20.66
CA HIS A 206 -39.99 -13.99 20.56
C HIS A 206 -39.31 -12.99 19.62
N VAL A 207 -38.08 -12.59 19.93
CA VAL A 207 -37.28 -11.65 19.08
C VAL A 207 -37.22 -12.13 17.62
N ASN A 208 -37.06 -13.44 17.42
CA ASN A 208 -37.01 -14.03 16.08
C ASN A 208 -38.31 -13.84 15.30
N GLN A 209 -39.47 -13.87 15.96
CA GLN A 209 -40.75 -13.67 15.28
C GLN A 209 -40.95 -12.23 14.83
N ILE A 210 -40.46 -11.25 15.61
CA ILE A 210 -40.49 -9.83 15.24
C ILE A 210 -39.50 -9.59 14.10
N SER A 211 -38.30 -10.17 14.18
CA SER A 211 -37.29 -10.08 13.12
C SER A 211 -37.83 -10.57 11.78
N VAL A 212 -38.56 -11.71 11.77
CA VAL A 212 -39.19 -12.24 10.55
C VAL A 212 -40.40 -11.40 10.11
N ALA A 213 -41.19 -10.84 11.02
CA ALA A 213 -42.37 -10.04 10.64
C ALA A 213 -42.02 -8.69 10.01
N PHE A 214 -40.88 -8.11 10.40
CA PHE A 214 -40.44 -6.78 9.96
C PHE A 214 -39.20 -6.82 9.05
N ASP A 215 -38.71 -8.00 8.67
CA ASP A 215 -37.47 -8.22 7.91
C ASP A 215 -36.27 -7.43 8.49
N CYS A 216 -36.21 -7.30 9.81
CA CYS A 216 -35.18 -6.55 10.53
C CYS A 216 -34.16 -7.48 11.19
N SER A 217 -32.95 -6.98 11.43
CA SER A 217 -31.95 -7.76 12.18
C SER A 217 -32.39 -7.97 13.64
N PRO A 218 -32.14 -9.15 14.25
CA PRO A 218 -32.45 -9.38 15.67
C PRO A 218 -31.84 -8.32 16.61
N VAL A 219 -30.69 -7.77 16.24
CA VAL A 219 -30.01 -6.70 17.00
C VAL A 219 -30.81 -5.39 16.96
N GLU A 220 -31.40 -5.05 15.83
CA GLU A 220 -32.23 -3.86 15.68
C GLU A 220 -33.54 -4.02 16.45
N VAL A 221 -34.16 -5.20 16.40
CA VAL A 221 -35.35 -5.53 17.18
C VAL A 221 -35.10 -5.37 18.69
N LEU A 222 -33.97 -5.88 19.20
CA LEU A 222 -33.58 -5.69 20.59
C LEU A 222 -33.44 -4.20 20.95
N SER A 223 -32.92 -3.39 20.04
CA SER A 223 -32.82 -1.94 20.24
C SER A 223 -34.19 -1.25 20.32
N TYR A 224 -35.17 -1.70 19.53
CA TYR A 224 -36.54 -1.20 19.58
C TYR A 224 -37.24 -1.62 20.88
N ILE A 225 -37.09 -2.88 21.29
CA ILE A 225 -37.64 -3.38 22.55
C ILE A 225 -37.01 -2.66 23.75
N ALA A 226 -35.71 -2.36 23.70
CA ALA A 226 -35.05 -1.59 24.75
C ALA A 226 -35.63 -0.16 24.87
N LYS A 227 -36.09 0.45 23.76
CA LYS A 227 -36.82 1.73 23.81
C LYS A 227 -38.20 1.56 24.42
N LEU A 228 -38.96 0.53 24.01
CA LEU A 228 -40.29 0.22 24.55
C LEU A 228 -40.27 -0.21 26.03
N ARG A 229 -39.14 -0.73 26.51
CA ARG A 229 -38.93 -1.02 27.93
C ARG A 229 -38.86 0.26 28.76
N LYS A 230 -38.32 1.36 28.23
CA LYS A 230 -38.25 2.65 28.95
C LYS A 230 -39.62 3.25 29.20
N THR A 231 -40.59 2.94 28.34
CA THR A 231 -41.99 3.37 28.49
C THR A 231 -42.83 2.37 29.31
N ASN A 232 -42.21 1.34 29.91
CA ASN A 232 -42.86 0.26 30.68
C ASN A 232 -43.95 -0.52 29.92
N ALA A 233 -43.96 -0.47 28.58
CA ALA A 233 -44.95 -1.19 27.79
C ALA A 233 -44.68 -2.70 27.67
N ILE A 234 -43.42 -3.13 27.81
CA ILE A 234 -42.99 -4.52 27.55
C ILE A 234 -42.03 -4.99 28.64
N ILE A 235 -42.27 -6.20 29.15
CA ILE A 235 -41.45 -6.83 30.20
C ILE A 235 -40.80 -8.11 29.65
N PRO A 236 -39.49 -8.35 29.88
CA PRO A 236 -38.85 -9.61 29.53
C PRO A 236 -39.41 -10.74 30.41
N PHE A 237 -39.82 -11.85 29.80
CA PHE A 237 -40.34 -13.01 30.52
C PHE A 237 -39.24 -13.99 30.94
N THR A 238 -38.17 -14.10 30.14
CA THR A 238 -37.05 -15.01 30.34
C THR A 238 -35.79 -14.25 30.73
N GLU A 239 -34.93 -14.89 31.53
CA GLU A 239 -33.61 -14.35 31.94
C GLU A 239 -32.68 -14.13 30.72
N GLN A 240 -32.88 -14.90 29.64
CA GLN A 240 -32.13 -14.80 28.40
C GLN A 240 -32.60 -13.66 27.47
N GLN A 241 -33.61 -12.87 27.86
CA GLN A 241 -34.12 -11.70 27.12
C GLN A 241 -34.51 -11.99 25.66
N ASP A 242 -34.95 -13.22 25.38
CA ASP A 242 -35.34 -13.67 24.05
C ASP A 242 -36.87 -13.69 23.85
N THR A 243 -37.61 -13.61 24.95
CA THR A 243 -39.06 -13.72 25.01
C THR A 243 -39.65 -12.60 25.84
N PHE A 244 -40.58 -11.87 25.24
CA PHE A 244 -41.19 -10.67 25.82
C PHE A 244 -42.69 -10.85 25.95
N ILE A 245 -43.25 -10.27 27.02
CA ILE A 245 -44.69 -10.25 27.26
C ILE A 245 -45.15 -8.81 27.37
N TYR A 246 -46.26 -8.54 26.69
CA TYR A 246 -47.06 -7.33 26.90
C TYR A 246 -48.02 -7.56 28.05
N LEU A 247 -47.97 -6.68 29.05
CA LEU A 247 -48.92 -6.62 30.16
C LEU A 247 -49.54 -5.22 30.18
N SER A 248 -50.86 -5.17 30.27
CA SER A 248 -51.60 -3.93 30.54
C SER A 248 -51.40 -3.48 32.00
N VAL A 249 -51.66 -2.19 32.26
CA VAL A 249 -51.52 -1.62 33.63
C VAL A 249 -52.41 -2.36 34.63
N THR A 250 -53.62 -2.73 34.23
CA THR A 250 -54.56 -3.51 35.06
C THR A 250 -54.03 -4.91 35.38
N GLU A 251 -53.43 -5.59 34.40
CA GLU A 251 -52.80 -6.91 34.61
C GLU A 251 -51.56 -6.80 35.51
N ILE A 252 -50.81 -5.69 35.45
CA ILE A 252 -49.67 -5.43 36.34
C ILE A 252 -50.14 -5.25 37.78
N ASP A 253 -51.23 -4.49 38.01
CA ASP A 253 -51.79 -4.28 39.34
C ASP A 253 -52.34 -5.58 39.93
N GLN A 254 -53.06 -6.37 39.13
CA GLN A 254 -53.55 -7.69 39.54
C GLN A 254 -52.40 -8.66 39.84
N LEU A 255 -51.34 -8.66 39.04
CA LEU A 255 -50.13 -9.43 39.31
C LEU A 255 -49.46 -8.95 40.61
N GLY A 256 -49.44 -7.64 40.87
CA GLY A 256 -48.91 -7.04 42.09
C GLY A 256 -49.66 -7.51 43.34
N SER A 257 -51.00 -7.47 43.32
CA SER A 257 -51.83 -8.01 44.40
C SER A 257 -51.59 -9.50 44.63
N LEU A 258 -51.49 -10.28 43.55
CA LEU A 258 -51.31 -11.72 43.62
C LEU A 258 -49.91 -12.11 44.14
N ILE A 259 -48.88 -11.30 43.84
CA ILE A 259 -47.54 -11.42 44.44
C ILE A 259 -47.58 -11.04 45.93
N ALA A 260 -48.36 -10.03 46.32
CA ALA A 260 -48.51 -9.66 47.72
C ALA A 260 -49.15 -10.80 48.54
N ASP A 261 -50.16 -11.47 47.99
CA ASP A 261 -50.91 -12.52 48.68
C ASP A 261 -50.16 -13.86 48.75
N HIS A 262 -49.43 -14.23 47.69
CA HIS A 262 -48.79 -15.55 47.57
C HIS A 262 -47.25 -15.52 47.64
N GLY A 263 -46.63 -14.34 47.65
CA GLY A 263 -45.18 -14.17 47.67
C GLY A 263 -44.51 -14.64 46.37
N ARG A 264 -43.91 -15.84 46.38
CA ARG A 264 -43.20 -16.39 45.21
C ARG A 264 -44.16 -17.15 44.29
N LEU A 265 -44.36 -16.62 43.09
CA LEU A 265 -45.18 -17.25 42.07
C LEU A 265 -44.35 -18.13 41.15
N SER A 266 -44.80 -19.36 40.96
CA SER A 266 -44.32 -20.22 39.89
C SER A 266 -44.83 -19.71 38.55
N THR A 267 -44.05 -19.88 37.48
CA THR A 267 -44.41 -19.48 36.11
C THR A 267 -45.74 -20.09 35.65
N ALA A 268 -46.05 -21.31 36.10
CA ALA A 268 -47.33 -21.96 35.82
C ALA A 268 -48.52 -21.25 36.48
N SER A 269 -48.34 -20.72 37.69
CA SER A 269 -49.38 -19.97 38.41
C SER A 269 -49.69 -18.64 37.73
N ILE A 270 -48.67 -17.96 37.20
CA ILE A 270 -48.82 -16.71 36.45
C ILE A 270 -49.59 -16.95 35.15
N LEU A 271 -49.27 -18.02 34.42
CA LEU A 271 -49.99 -18.38 33.19
C LEU A 271 -51.46 -18.75 33.46
N LYS A 272 -51.74 -19.43 34.58
CA LYS A 272 -53.10 -19.76 35.00
C LYS A 272 -53.89 -18.52 35.41
N ALA A 273 -53.34 -17.69 36.29
CA ALA A 273 -53.97 -16.44 36.72
C ALA A 273 -54.27 -15.52 35.54
N ARG A 274 -53.34 -15.44 34.58
CA ARG A 274 -53.56 -14.72 33.33
C ARG A 274 -54.72 -15.27 32.50
N GLY A 275 -54.87 -16.59 32.42
CA GLY A 275 -56.01 -17.21 31.73
C GLY A 275 -57.35 -16.83 32.35
N ASP A 276 -57.37 -16.52 33.64
CA ASP A 276 -58.55 -16.04 34.35
C ASP A 276 -58.73 -14.51 34.16
N TRP A 277 -57.66 -13.70 34.24
CA TRP A 277 -57.70 -12.26 33.92
C TRP A 277 -58.17 -11.97 32.49
N LEU A 278 -57.85 -12.85 31.54
CA LEU A 278 -58.28 -12.72 30.15
C LEU A 278 -59.80 -12.92 30.00
N LYS A 279 -60.41 -13.73 30.87
CA LYS A 279 -61.87 -13.94 30.87
C LYS A 279 -62.59 -12.73 31.46
N ASP A 280 -62.02 -12.14 32.51
CA ASP A 280 -62.58 -10.97 33.18
C ASP A 280 -62.41 -9.68 32.33
N GLY A 281 -61.29 -9.54 31.61
CA GLY A 281 -61.08 -8.41 30.69
C GLY A 281 -61.87 -8.51 29.37
N ALA A 282 -62.34 -9.70 29.00
CA ALA A 282 -63.19 -9.87 27.81
C ALA A 282 -64.63 -9.38 28.05
N THR A 283 -65.10 -9.34 29.31
CA THR A 283 -66.43 -8.83 29.65
C THR A 283 -66.50 -7.31 29.65
N ASP A 284 -65.37 -6.61 29.80
CA ASP A 284 -65.32 -5.14 29.80
C ASP A 284 -65.27 -4.55 28.38
N ALA A 285 -64.98 -5.36 27.35
CA ALA A 285 -64.92 -4.92 25.95
C ALA A 285 -66.29 -4.87 25.25
N GLU A 286 -67.36 -5.41 25.84
CA GLU A 286 -68.72 -5.43 25.25
C GLU A 286 -69.66 -4.33 25.79
N VAL A 287 -69.23 -3.50 26.75
CA VAL A 287 -70.10 -2.45 27.33
C VAL A 287 -69.54 -1.05 27.07
N ASN A 288 -69.49 -0.63 25.81
CA ASN A 288 -69.73 0.79 25.50
C ASN A 288 -70.15 1.06 24.04
N PRO A 289 -71.47 1.08 23.75
CA PRO A 289 -71.97 1.84 22.61
C PRO A 289 -73.10 2.77 23.03
N ALA A 290 -72.82 3.77 23.87
CA ALA A 290 -73.70 4.95 23.97
C ALA A 290 -73.02 6.08 24.74
N GLN A 291 -72.43 7.05 24.02
CA GLN A 291 -72.66 8.49 24.22
C GLN A 291 -71.66 9.31 23.38
N THR A 292 -72.01 9.56 22.13
CA THR A 292 -71.63 10.79 21.42
C THR A 292 -72.89 11.35 20.80
N ASP A 293 -73.60 12.17 21.57
CA ASP A 293 -74.54 13.17 21.09
C ASP A 293 -74.84 14.12 22.25
N SER A 294 -74.10 15.24 22.29
CA SER A 294 -74.50 16.59 22.71
C SER A 294 -73.28 17.51 22.77
#